data_AF-A0A417EL42-F1
#
_entry.id   AF-A0A417EL42-F1
#
_cell.length_a   1.000
_cell.length_b   1.000
_cell.length_c   1.000
_cell.angle_alpha   90.00
_cell.angle_beta   90.00
_cell.angle_gamma   90.00
#
_symmetry.space_group_name_H-M   'P 1'
#
loop_
_entity.id
_entity.type
_entity.pdbx_description
1 polymer ?
#
loop_
_entity_poly.entity_id
_entity_poly.type
_entity_poly.pdbx_seq_one_letter_code
_entity_poly.pdbx_strand_id
1 'polypeptide(L)'
;MKLRTVHKTIRKMMSGTEGPERSALRTACACIEKSIPKKVMRIEISEEPERYNPFYGNCPTCKKMVTCMDFYCPSCGQRIKWDEKR
;
A
#
# COMPACT_ATOMS: atom_id res chain seq x y z
N MET A 1 12.77 -11.92 8.11
CA MET A 1 11.77 -11.42 9.08
C MET A 1 10.51 -11.00 8.34
N LYS A 2 9.29 -11.33 8.82
CA LYS A 2 8.02 -10.95 8.14
C LYS A 2 7.71 -9.46 8.38
N LEU A 3 7.17 -8.73 7.40
CA LEU A 3 6.84 -7.29 7.52
C LEU A 3 5.92 -6.98 8.72
N ARG A 4 4.96 -7.85 9.02
CA ARG A 4 4.09 -7.72 10.19
C ARG A 4 4.86 -7.82 11.51
N THR A 5 5.93 -8.60 11.55
CA THR A 5 6.83 -8.70 12.71
C THR A 5 7.64 -7.40 12.85
N VAL A 6 8.21 -6.90 11.76
CA VAL A 6 8.92 -5.59 11.73
C VAL A 6 8.01 -4.48 12.28
N HIS A 7 6.77 -4.41 11.78
CA HIS A 7 5.78 -3.42 12.20
C HIS A 7 5.49 -3.47 13.70
N LYS A 8 5.25 -4.67 14.25
CA LYS A 8 5.05 -4.87 15.69
C LYS A 8 6.26 -4.42 16.51
N THR A 9 7.47 -4.75 16.06
CA THR A 9 8.71 -4.35 16.74
C THR A 9 8.87 -2.83 16.75
N ILE A 10 8.70 -2.15 15.61
CA ILE A 10 8.81 -0.68 15.52
C ILE A 10 7.76 -0.01 16.41
N ARG A 11 6.52 -0.51 16.45
CA ARG A 11 5.48 0.04 17.35
C ARG A 11 5.85 -0.10 18.82
N LYS A 12 6.46 -1.22 19.21
CA LYS A 12 6.96 -1.43 20.58
C LYS A 12 8.12 -0.50 20.92
N MET A 13 9.04 -0.25 19.98
CA MET A 13 10.11 0.74 20.18
C MET A 13 9.52 2.14 20.39
N MET A 14 8.59 2.54 19.53
CA MET A 14 7.96 3.86 19.57
C MET A 14 7.23 4.17 20.88
N SER A 15 6.67 3.17 21.58
CA SER A 15 5.98 3.42 22.87
C SER A 15 6.91 3.84 24.00
N GLY A 16 8.21 3.50 23.91
CA GLY A 16 9.22 3.86 24.91
C GLY A 16 10.19 4.95 24.44
N THR A 17 9.90 5.64 23.33
CA THR A 17 10.80 6.64 22.74
C THR A 17 10.10 8.00 22.66
N GLU A 18 10.85 9.06 22.91
CA GLU A 18 10.43 10.45 22.82
C GLU A 18 11.30 11.21 21.80
N GLY A 19 11.02 12.50 21.58
CA GLY A 19 11.85 13.35 20.75
C GLY A 19 11.90 12.99 19.24
N PRO A 20 12.98 13.38 18.55
CA PRO A 20 13.17 13.14 17.11
C PRO A 20 13.13 11.66 16.71
N GLU A 21 13.64 10.77 17.55
CA GLU A 21 13.67 9.33 17.33
C GLU A 21 12.26 8.76 17.25
N ARG A 22 11.33 9.25 18.08
CA ARG A 22 9.91 8.87 18.00
C ARG A 22 9.31 9.24 16.66
N SER A 23 9.68 10.41 16.12
CA SER A 23 9.22 10.85 14.80
C SER A 23 9.77 9.98 13.67
N ALA A 24 11.05 9.59 13.74
CA ALA A 24 11.66 8.65 12.80
C ALA A 24 10.97 7.27 12.85
N LEU A 25 10.72 6.74 14.05
CA LEU A 25 9.99 5.49 14.25
C LEU A 25 8.56 5.56 13.71
N ARG A 26 7.87 6.69 13.89
CA ARG A 26 6.54 6.91 13.31
C ARG A 26 6.56 6.84 11.78
N THR A 27 7.53 7.49 11.14
CA THR A 27 7.72 7.45 9.68
C THR A 27 8.03 6.02 9.21
N ALA A 28 8.94 5.32 9.89
CA ALA A 28 9.27 3.93 9.58
C ALA A 28 8.04 3.02 9.70
N CYS A 29 7.22 3.22 10.74
CA CYS A 29 5.98 2.48 10.96
C CYS A 29 5.01 2.67 9.77
N ALA A 30 4.80 3.92 9.34
CA ALA A 30 3.93 4.25 8.21
C ALA A 30 4.44 3.65 6.89
N CYS A 31 5.76 3.64 6.66
CA CYS A 31 6.36 3.00 5.48
C CYS A 31 6.08 1.49 5.47
N ILE A 32 6.33 0.80 6.58
CA ILE A 32 6.08 -0.64 6.69
C ILE A 32 4.59 -0.97 6.51
N GLU A 33 3.69 -0.18 7.08
CA GLU A 33 2.24 -0.36 6.88
C GLU A 33 1.85 -0.29 5.40
N LYS A 34 2.41 0.66 4.66
CA LYS A 34 2.17 0.80 3.22
C LYS A 34 2.81 -0.32 2.41
N SER A 35 3.92 -0.90 2.85
CA SER A 35 4.57 -2.04 2.19
C SER A 35 3.79 -3.35 2.34
N ILE A 36 2.89 -3.48 3.32
CA ILE A 36 2.02 -4.65 3.46
C ILE A 36 0.94 -4.61 2.36
N PRO A 37 0.88 -5.59 1.44
CA PRO A 37 -0.08 -5.57 0.33
C PRO A 37 -1.53 -5.53 0.82
N LYS A 38 -2.35 -4.70 0.19
CA LYS A 38 -3.81 -4.67 0.37
C LYS A 38 -4.51 -4.89 -0.96
N LYS A 39 -5.62 -5.64 -0.93
CA LYS A 39 -6.41 -5.95 -2.12
C LYS A 39 -7.00 -4.65 -2.71
N VAL A 40 -6.85 -4.48 -4.02
CA VAL A 40 -7.50 -3.39 -4.76
C VAL A 40 -9.03 -3.47 -4.62
N MET A 41 -9.72 -2.33 -4.64
CA MET A 41 -11.18 -2.27 -4.55
C MET A 41 -11.79 -1.93 -5.91
N ARG A 42 -13.06 -2.33 -6.14
CA ARG A 42 -13.86 -1.93 -7.32
C ARG A 42 -13.10 -2.13 -8.64
N ILE A 43 -12.72 -3.38 -8.92
CA ILE A 43 -12.05 -3.71 -10.19
C ILE A 43 -13.07 -3.57 -11.32
N GLU A 44 -12.74 -2.77 -12.32
CA GLU A 44 -13.53 -2.53 -13.51
C GLU A 44 -12.67 -2.83 -14.75
N ILE A 45 -13.32 -3.25 -15.83
CA ILE A 45 -12.69 -3.53 -17.12
C ILE A 45 -12.80 -2.28 -17.98
N SER A 46 -11.73 -1.89 -18.66
CA SER A 46 -11.80 -0.77 -19.61
C SER A 46 -12.69 -1.12 -20.79
N GLU A 47 -13.53 -0.17 -21.23
CA GLU A 47 -14.34 -0.29 -22.45
C GLU A 47 -13.47 -0.32 -23.73
N GLU A 48 -12.22 0.17 -23.65
CA GLU A 48 -11.22 0.16 -24.74
C GLU A 48 -9.89 -0.46 -24.24
N PRO A 49 -9.83 -1.78 -23.98
CA PRO A 49 -8.68 -2.43 -23.33
C PRO A 49 -7.39 -2.46 -24.18
N GLU A 50 -7.50 -2.14 -25.47
CA GLU A 50 -6.38 -2.02 -26.41
C GLU A 50 -5.71 -0.64 -26.34
N ARG A 51 -6.45 0.39 -25.92
CA ARG A 51 -5.95 1.77 -25.72
C ARG A 51 -5.58 2.06 -24.27
N TYR A 52 -6.29 1.45 -23.32
CA TYR A 52 -6.10 1.66 -21.88
C TYR A 52 -5.78 0.35 -21.18
N ASN A 53 -5.13 0.43 -20.02
CA ASN A 53 -4.86 -0.76 -19.19
C ASN A 53 -6.17 -1.57 -19.00
N PRO A 54 -6.14 -2.90 -19.19
CA PRO A 54 -7.36 -3.71 -19.33
C PRO A 54 -8.21 -3.70 -18.06
N PHE A 55 -7.60 -3.44 -16.90
CA PHE A 55 -8.29 -3.31 -15.62
C PHE A 55 -7.81 -2.09 -14.85
N TYR A 56 -8.75 -1.42 -14.21
CA TYR A 56 -8.48 -0.39 -13.21
C TYR A 56 -9.30 -0.66 -11.95
N GLY A 57 -8.96 0.04 -10.87
CA GLY A 57 -9.71 -0.02 -9.63
C GLY A 57 -9.25 1.07 -8.68
N ASN A 58 -9.60 0.95 -7.41
CA ASN A 58 -9.34 1.98 -6.42
C ASN A 58 -8.36 1.49 -5.36
N CYS A 59 -7.39 2.35 -5.02
CA CYS A 59 -6.50 2.13 -3.91
C CYS A 59 -7.31 1.92 -2.62
N PRO A 60 -7.07 0.83 -1.86
CA PRO A 60 -7.85 0.55 -0.64
C PRO A 60 -7.62 1.58 0.47
N THR A 61 -6.49 2.30 0.43
CA THR A 61 -6.11 3.30 1.44
C THR A 61 -6.64 4.69 1.11
N CYS A 62 -6.33 5.25 -0.07
CA CYS A 62 -6.71 6.64 -0.42
C CYS A 62 -7.85 6.76 -1.44
N LYS A 63 -8.42 5.63 -1.89
CA LYS A 63 -9.56 5.53 -2.82
C LYS A 63 -9.33 6.09 -4.24
N LYS A 64 -8.17 6.68 -4.52
CA LYS A 64 -7.79 7.11 -5.88
C LYS A 64 -7.63 5.92 -6.83
N MET A 65 -7.89 6.18 -8.10
CA MET A 65 -7.75 5.19 -9.17
C MET A 65 -6.31 4.67 -9.27
N VAL A 66 -6.18 3.37 -9.51
CA VAL A 66 -4.95 2.65 -9.80
C VAL A 66 -5.22 1.72 -10.97
N THR A 67 -4.19 1.46 -11.77
CA THR A 67 -4.24 0.59 -12.93
C THR A 67 -3.63 -0.77 -12.62
N CYS A 68 -4.00 -1.81 -13.36
CA CYS A 68 -3.47 -3.16 -13.14
C CYS A 68 -1.95 -3.27 -13.22
N MET A 69 -1.25 -2.28 -13.82
CA MET A 69 0.20 -2.20 -13.89
C MET A 69 0.84 -1.67 -12.58
N ASP A 70 0.06 -1.03 -11.72
CA ASP A 70 0.54 -0.41 -10.49
C ASP A 70 0.75 -1.45 -9.38
N PHE A 71 2.01 -1.70 -9.00
CA PHE A 71 2.35 -2.45 -7.80
C PHE A 71 2.17 -1.63 -6.51
N TYR A 72 2.23 -0.32 -6.62
CA TYR A 72 2.03 0.64 -5.54
C TYR A 72 1.11 1.77 -6.01
N CYS A 73 0.22 2.24 -5.14
CA CYS A 73 -0.60 3.41 -5.44
C CYS A 73 0.30 4.65 -5.61
N PRO A 74 0.32 5.30 -6.78
CA PRO A 74 1.20 6.44 -7.04
C PRO A 74 0.88 7.65 -6.14
N SER A 75 -0.34 7.72 -5.61
CA SER A 75 -0.77 8.83 -4.76
C SER A 75 -0.42 8.68 -3.28
N CYS A 76 -0.36 7.46 -2.73
CA CYS A 76 -0.15 7.27 -1.30
C CYS A 76 0.93 6.25 -0.93
N GLY A 77 1.48 5.52 -1.92
CA GLY A 77 2.53 4.52 -1.72
C GLY A 77 2.06 3.17 -1.18
N GLN A 78 0.75 2.94 -1.04
CA GLN A 78 0.22 1.65 -0.60
C GLN A 78 0.55 0.55 -1.63
N ARG A 79 1.20 -0.54 -1.22
CA ARG A 79 1.39 -1.72 -2.04
C ARG A 79 0.05 -2.37 -2.36
N ILE A 80 -0.23 -2.55 -3.64
CA ILE A 80 -1.49 -3.07 -4.16
C ILE A 80 -1.34 -4.56 -4.46
N LYS A 81 -2.34 -5.33 -4.04
CA LYS A 81 -2.51 -6.73 -4.44
C LYS A 81 -3.65 -6.79 -5.46
N TRP A 82 -3.29 -7.04 -6.71
CA TRP A 82 -4.22 -7.45 -7.76
C TRP A 82 -4.48 -8.96 -7.63
N ASP A 83 -5.67 -9.43 -7.98
CA ASP A 83 -5.97 -10.87 -7.96
C ASP A 83 -5.13 -11.59 -9.04
N GLU A 84 -4.63 -12.78 -8.73
CA GLU A 84 -3.66 -13.54 -9.54
C GLU A 84 -4.25 -14.12 -10.83
N LYS A 85 -5.57 -14.05 -11.03
CA LYS A 85 -6.23 -14.44 -12.29
C LYS A 85 -6.08 -13.33 -13.35
N ARG A 86 -4.83 -12.91 -13.59
CA ARG A 86 -4.46 -12.13 -14.78
C ARG A 86 -4.55 -13.01 -16.02
#